data_AF-A0A6L7RWX9-F1
#
_entry.id   AF-A0A6L7RWX9-F1
#
_cell.length_a   1.000
_cell.length_b   1.000
_cell.length_c   1.000
_cell.angle_alpha   90.00
_cell.angle_beta   90.00
_cell.angle_gamma   90.00
#
_symmetry.space_group_name_H-M   'P 1'
#
loop_
_entity.id
_entity.type
_entity.pdbx_description
1 polymer ?
#
loop_
_entity_poly.entity_id
_entity_poly.type
_entity_poly.pdbx_seq_one_letter_code
_entity_poly.pdbx_strand_id
1 'polypeptide(L)' 'MEDWTPLGAGLAIGAGALGPGLGIGMLAGKAMEALGRNPEAADAIRQNMILAIAFTEAIAIYALVVAIITLFT' A
#
# COMPACT_ATOMS: atom_id res chain seq x y z
N MET A 1 7.09 22.16 -26.96
CA MET A 1 6.21 20.99 -26.80
C MET A 1 6.06 20.82 -25.30
N GLU A 2 4.84 20.76 -24.76
CA GLU A 2 4.63 20.59 -23.32
C GLU A 2 5.18 19.24 -22.85
N ASP A 3 5.83 19.24 -21.68
CA ASP A 3 6.31 18.04 -21.03
C ASP A 3 5.22 17.47 -20.12
N TRP A 4 4.64 16.34 -20.52
CA TRP A 4 3.56 15.66 -19.81
C TRP A 4 4.07 14.65 -18.77
N THR A 5 5.38 14.45 -18.72
CA THR A 5 6.05 13.48 -17.84
C THR A 5 5.69 13.65 -16.36
N PRO A 6 5.68 14.89 -15.79
CA PRO A 6 5.32 15.08 -14.40
C PRO A 6 3.87 14.68 -14.09
N LEU A 7 2.95 14.93 -15.03
CA LEU A 7 1.55 14.55 -14.88
C LEU A 7 1.40 13.02 -14.94
N GLY A 8 2.07 12.36 -15.90
CA GLY A 8 2.05 10.91 -16.03
C GLY A 8 2.59 10.21 -14.78
N ALA A 9 3.70 10.69 -14.23
CA ALA A 9 4.27 10.17 -12.99
C ALA A 9 3.34 10.37 -11.78
N GLY A 10 2.74 11.56 -11.64
CA GLY A 10 1.78 11.85 -10.58
C GLY A 10 0.54 10.96 -10.64
N LEU A 11 0.01 10.70 -11.84
CA LEU A 11 -1.13 9.80 -12.04
C LEU A 11 -0.77 8.34 -11.75
N ALA A 12 0.43 7.88 -12.13
CA ALA A 12 0.88 6.52 -11.87
C ALA A 12 0.90 6.21 -10.37
N ILE A 13 1.56 7.03 -9.55
CA ILE A 13 1.60 6.83 -8.10
C ILE A 13 0.25 7.12 -7.44
N GLY A 14 -0.43 8.19 -7.86
CA GLY A 14 -1.71 8.60 -7.26
C GLY A 14 -2.80 7.53 -7.43
N ALA A 15 -2.98 7.01 -8.65
CA ALA A 15 -3.95 5.95 -8.91
C ALA A 15 -3.47 4.60 -8.35
N GLY A 16 -2.17 4.29 -8.48
CA GLY A 16 -1.59 3.03 -8.01
C GLY A 16 -1.62 2.85 -6.50
N ALA A 17 -1.62 3.94 -5.72
CA ALA A 17 -1.70 3.90 -4.26
C ALA A 17 -3.12 3.68 -3.70
N LEU A 18 -4.19 3.86 -4.50
CA LEU A 18 -5.57 3.76 -4.02
C LEU A 18 -5.91 2.35 -3.52
N GLY A 19 -5.59 1.32 -4.32
CA GLY A 19 -5.84 -0.08 -3.96
C GLY A 19 -5.11 -0.48 -2.67
N PRO A 20 -3.78 -0.27 -2.59
CA PRO A 20 -3.00 -0.55 -1.38
C PRO A 20 -3.47 0.22 -0.16
N GLY A 21 -3.76 1.52 -0.29
CA GLY A 21 -4.26 2.34 0.82
C GLY A 21 -5.57 1.82 1.40
N LEU A 22 -6.52 1.43 0.55
CA LEU A 22 -7.76 0.80 0.98
C LEU A 22 -7.52 -0.58 1.60
N GLY A 23 -6.69 -1.41 0.96
CA GLY A 23 -6.34 -2.75 1.44
C GLY A 23 -5.70 -2.72 2.82
N ILE A 24 -4.74 -1.83 3.05
CA ILE A 24 -4.07 -1.66 4.35
C ILE A 24 -5.07 -1.20 5.42
N GLY A 25 -5.93 -0.24 5.11
CA GLY A 25 -6.98 0.22 6.03
C GLY A 25 -7.90 -0.93 6.47
N MET A 26 -8.32 -1.77 5.52
CA MET A 26 -9.15 -2.95 5.80
C MET A 26 -8.39 -4.00 6.63
N LEU A 27 -7.15 -4.34 6.26
CA LEU A 27 -6.32 -5.31 6.97
C LEU A 27 -6.07 -4.88 8.42
N ALA A 28 -5.67 -3.63 8.62
CA ALA A 28 -5.42 -3.07 9.94
C ALA A 28 -6.70 -3.03 10.78
N GLY A 29 -7.83 -2.60 10.20
CA GLY A 29 -9.12 -2.60 10.89
C GLY A 29 -9.53 -4.00 11.37
N LYS A 30 -9.38 -5.01 10.51
CA LYS A 30 -9.69 -6.41 10.85
C LYS A 30 -8.74 -6.99 11.90
N ALA A 31 -7.47 -6.63 11.85
CA ALA A 31 -6.52 -7.02 12.88
C ALA A 31 -6.89 -6.41 14.25
N MET A 32 -7.31 -5.14 14.30
CA MET A 32 -7.77 -4.50 15.53
C MET A 32 -9.05 -5.14 16.09
N GLU A 33 -10.02 -5.46 15.22
CA GLU A 33 -11.22 -6.22 15.63
C GLU A 33 -10.85 -7.59 16.23
N ALA A 34 -9.90 -8.30 15.62
CA ALA A 34 -9.45 -9.61 16.09
C ALA A 34 -8.71 -9.50 17.43
N LEU A 35 -7.84 -8.50 17.59
CA LEU A 35 -7.13 -8.20 18.84
C LEU A 35 -8.11 -7.88 19.98
N GLY A 36 -9.16 -7.09 19.71
CA GLY A 36 -10.19 -6.78 20.70
C GLY A 36 -11.00 -8.00 21.15
N ARG A 37 -11.14 -9.02 20.29
CA ARG A 37 -11.83 -10.27 20.61
C ARG A 37 -10.94 -11.28 21.34
N ASN A 38 -9.65 -11.35 20.97
CA ASN A 38 -8.70 -12.26 21.59
C ASN A 38 -7.34 -11.59 21.80
N PRO A 39 -7.14 -10.89 22.94
CA PRO A 39 -5.90 -10.22 23.26
C PRO A 39 -4.70 -11.17 23.41
N GLU A 40 -4.92 -12.42 23.80
CA GLU A 40 -3.86 -13.42 23.98
C GLU A 40 -3.21 -13.83 22.65
N ALA A 41 -3.94 -13.67 21.53
CA ALA A 41 -3.45 -13.95 20.18
C ALA A 41 -2.68 -12.78 19.54
N ALA A 42 -2.34 -11.73 20.30
CA ALA A 42 -1.82 -10.47 19.77
C ALA A 42 -0.58 -10.63 18.87
N ASP A 43 0.38 -11.46 19.27
CA ASP A 43 1.62 -11.65 18.52
C ASP A 43 1.38 -12.31 17.16
N ALA A 44 0.54 -13.36 17.13
CA ALA A 44 0.19 -14.04 15.89
C ALA A 44 -0.60 -13.12 14.93
N ILE A 45 -1.55 -12.35 15.47
CA ILE A 45 -2.33 -11.37 14.68
C ILE A 45 -1.40 -10.31 14.10
N ARG A 46 -0.51 -9.73 14.92
CA ARG A 46 0.44 -8.70 14.49
C ARG A 46 1.38 -9.21 13.40
N GLN A 47 1.94 -10.42 13.56
CA GLN A 47 2.82 -11.01 12.56
C GLN A 47 2.11 -11.19 11.20
N ASN A 48 0.91 -11.76 11.21
CA ASN A 48 0.14 -11.98 9.99
C ASN A 48 -0.31 -10.66 9.35
N MET A 49 -0.70 -9.66 10.17
CA MET A 49 -1.06 -8.33 9.69
C MET A 49 0.12 -7.65 8.99
N ILE A 50 1.31 -7.65 9.60
CA ILE A 50 2.50 -7.03 9.00
C ILE A 50 2.84 -7.69 7.65
N LEU A 51 2.77 -9.02 7.57
CA LEU A 51 3.02 -9.74 6.33
C LEU A 51 2.01 -9.36 5.24
N ALA A 52 0.73 -9.32 5.57
CA ALA A 52 -0.32 -8.93 4.63
C ALA A 52 -0.18 -7.47 4.17
N ILE A 53 0.16 -6.56 5.08
CA ILE A 53 0.43 -5.16 4.76
C ILE A 53 1.64 -5.07 3.82
N ALA A 54 2.72 -5.80 4.09
CA ALA A 54 3.92 -5.77 3.24
C ALA A 54 3.64 -6.21 1.79
N PHE A 55 2.84 -7.27 1.60
CA PHE A 55 2.41 -7.69 0.26
C PHE A 55 1.49 -6.69 -0.42
N THR A 56 0.61 -6.04 0.36
CA THR A 56 -0.27 -5.00 -0.15
C THR A 56 0.53 -3.76 -0.59
N GLU A 57 1.53 -3.37 0.20
CA GLU A 57 2.42 -2.24 -0.07
C GLU A 57 3.29 -2.48 -1.31
N ALA A 58 3.67 -3.72 -1.62
CA ALA A 58 4.45 -4.05 -2.81
C ALA A 58 3.80 -3.55 -4.10
N ILE A 59 2.47 -3.50 -4.15
CA ILE A 59 1.71 -2.97 -5.30
C ILE A 59 1.89 -1.45 -5.42
N ALA A 60 1.87 -0.71 -4.30
CA ALA A 60 2.13 0.72 -4.28
C ALA A 60 3.58 1.03 -4.70
N ILE A 61 4.53 0.18 -4.28
CA ILE A 61 5.93 0.31 -4.66
C ILE A 61 6.11 0.14 -6.18
N TYR A 62 5.38 -0.76 -6.84
CA TYR A 62 5.44 -0.87 -8.30
C TYR A 62 4.97 0.41 -8.99
N ALA A 63 3.90 1.04 -8.49
CA ALA A 63 3.44 2.33 -9.00
C ALA A 63 4.48 3.45 -8.77
N LEU A 64 5.13 3.45 -7.61
CA LEU A 64 6.23 4.38 -7.29
C LEU A 64 7.42 4.19 -8.24
N VAL A 65 7.82 2.94 -8.49
CA VAL A 65 8.92 2.62 -9.41
C VAL A 65 8.61 3.11 -10.81
N VAL A 66 7.40 2.89 -11.32
CA VAL A 66 6.97 3.40 -12.64
C VAL A 66 7.00 4.93 -12.68
N ALA A 67 6.52 5.60 -11.63
CA ALA A 67 6.55 7.06 -11.55
C ALA A 67 7.98 7.62 -11.54
N ILE A 68 8.89 7.00 -10.78
CA ILE A 68 10.31 7.37 -10.74
C ILE A 68 10.95 7.15 -12.11
N ILE A 69 10.80 5.97 -12.72
CA ILE A 69 11.37 5.69 -14.04
C ILE A 69 10.89 6.74 -15.04
N THR A 70 9.58 7.01 -15.06
CA THR A 70 8.98 8.01 -15.96
C THR A 70 9.61 9.40 -15.77
N LEU A 71 9.90 9.84 -14.55
CA LEU A 71 10.50 11.15 -14.28
C LEU A 71 11.98 11.28 -14.67
N PHE A 72 12.72 10.16 -14.73
CA PHE A 72 14.18 10.17 -14.85
C PHE A 72 14.70 9.46 -16.11
N THR A 73 13.82 9.07 -17.03
CA THR A 73 14.17 8.55 -18.37
C THR A 73 13.55 9.42 -19.44
#